data_AF-A0A2M7QLV3-F1
#
_entry.id   AF-A0A2M7QLV3-F1
#
_cell.length_a   1.000
_cell.length_b   1.000
_cell.length_c   1.000
_cell.angle_alpha   90.00
_cell.angle_beta   90.00
_cell.angle_gamma   90.00
#
_symmetry.space_group_name_H-M   'P 1'
#
loop_
_entity.id
_entity.type
_entity.pdbx_description
1 polymer ?
#
loop_
_entity_poly.entity_id
_entity_poly.type
_entity_poly.pdbx_seq_one_letter_code
_entity_poly.pdbx_strand_id
1 'polypeptide(L)'
;LEEEDGCLIIGIAERDGAIIDAKGLPVERVKEYLNEHGGVRGFPGATYIANGADVMEQDCDILIPAAFEGVINLSNADRIPARLIVEAANGPITAGADEVLRRKGTVIIPDMYANAGGVTVSYFEWVKNLSHIRFGRMQRRAEEAKQQMLIDELEAMTGSNFSDAFKSRYLQGSDELTLVRSGLDDTMRTAYQAMREVWHGRNDVHDLRTAAYIVSISRVAESYKVLGI
;
A
#
# COMPACT_ATOMS: atom_id res chain seq x y z
N LEU A 1 -0.80 -8.64 -1.95
CA LEU A 1 -0.67 -8.65 -3.43
C LEU A 1 -0.80 -10.07 -3.99
N GLU A 2 0.26 -10.90 -4.02
CA GLU A 2 0.16 -12.25 -4.61
C GLU A 2 -0.73 -13.18 -3.75
N GLU A 3 -0.40 -13.34 -2.47
CA GLU A 3 -1.07 -14.31 -1.59
C GLU A 3 -2.44 -13.84 -1.07
N GLU A 4 -2.59 -12.54 -0.80
CA GLU A 4 -3.79 -11.97 -0.17
C GLU A 4 -4.84 -11.46 -1.17
N ASP A 5 -4.40 -10.94 -2.33
CA ASP A 5 -5.29 -10.26 -3.30
C ASP A 5 -5.37 -11.00 -4.65
N GLY A 6 -4.59 -12.07 -4.83
CA GLY A 6 -4.57 -12.87 -6.06
C GLY A 6 -3.98 -12.13 -7.27
N CYS A 7 -3.20 -11.07 -7.06
CA CYS A 7 -2.54 -10.34 -8.15
C CYS A 7 -1.37 -11.14 -8.71
N LEU A 8 -1.22 -11.14 -10.04
CA LEU A 8 -0.11 -11.80 -10.72
C LEU A 8 1.10 -10.86 -10.84
N ILE A 9 2.20 -11.17 -10.17
CA ILE A 9 3.44 -10.40 -10.28
C ILE A 9 4.22 -10.89 -11.50
N ILE A 10 4.14 -10.18 -12.62
CA ILE A 10 4.75 -10.64 -13.89
C ILE A 10 6.17 -10.13 -14.15
N GLY A 11 6.62 -9.14 -13.37
CA GLY A 11 7.94 -8.53 -13.54
C GLY A 11 8.47 -7.92 -12.25
N ILE A 12 9.75 -8.15 -11.96
CA ILE A 12 10.48 -7.55 -10.83
C ILE A 12 11.78 -6.97 -11.35
N ALA A 13 12.00 -5.68 -11.12
CA ALA A 13 13.23 -4.97 -11.44
C ALA A 13 14.09 -4.81 -10.18
N GLU A 14 15.38 -5.07 -10.32
CA GLU A 14 16.40 -4.92 -9.28
C GLU A 14 17.65 -4.24 -9.84
N ARG A 15 18.60 -3.94 -8.95
CA ARG A 15 19.84 -3.23 -9.29
C ARG A 15 20.69 -3.94 -10.34
N ASP A 16 20.63 -5.27 -10.42
CA ASP A 16 21.40 -6.09 -11.36
C ASP A 16 20.62 -6.46 -12.63
N GLY A 17 19.38 -6.00 -12.81
CA GLY A 17 18.55 -6.29 -13.98
C GLY A 17 17.09 -6.52 -13.59
N ALA A 18 16.30 -7.14 -14.44
CA ALA A 18 14.92 -7.51 -14.15
C ALA A 18 14.66 -8.98 -14.49
N ILE A 19 13.64 -9.54 -13.87
CA ILE A 19 13.10 -10.86 -14.19
C ILE A 19 11.62 -10.72 -14.57
N ILE A 20 11.19 -11.50 -15.56
CA ILE A 20 9.79 -11.54 -15.99
C ILE A 20 9.29 -12.98 -16.12
N ASP A 21 8.04 -13.19 -15.73
CA ASP A 21 7.27 -14.40 -16.05
C ASP A 21 5.78 -14.04 -16.20
N ALA A 22 5.24 -14.24 -17.39
CA ALA A 22 3.83 -14.02 -17.68
C ALA A 22 2.90 -14.94 -16.86
N LYS A 23 3.41 -16.03 -16.29
CA LYS A 23 2.68 -16.94 -15.39
C LYS A 23 2.79 -16.57 -13.91
N GLY A 24 3.54 -15.52 -13.58
CA GLY A 24 3.72 -15.03 -12.21
C GLY A 24 5.06 -15.42 -11.60
N LEU A 25 5.60 -14.49 -10.80
CA LEU A 25 6.82 -14.62 -10.05
C LEU A 25 6.47 -14.82 -8.56
N PRO A 26 6.88 -15.93 -7.94
CA PRO A 26 6.63 -16.17 -6.51
C PRO A 26 7.51 -15.25 -5.66
N VAL A 27 6.93 -14.23 -5.04
CA VAL A 27 7.69 -13.12 -4.42
C VAL A 27 8.62 -13.60 -3.31
N GLU A 28 8.17 -14.49 -2.42
CA GLU A 28 9.03 -14.98 -1.33
C GLU A 28 10.22 -15.79 -1.86
N ARG A 29 10.03 -16.57 -2.93
CA ARG A 29 11.13 -17.33 -3.54
C ARG A 29 12.13 -16.41 -4.25
N VAL A 30 11.65 -15.35 -4.90
CA VAL A 30 12.52 -14.33 -5.52
C VAL A 30 13.36 -13.64 -4.45
N LYS A 31 12.75 -13.29 -3.32
CA LYS A 31 13.41 -12.67 -2.17
C LYS A 31 14.45 -13.60 -1.53
N GLU A 32 14.14 -14.87 -1.34
CA GLU A 32 15.09 -15.89 -0.86
C GLU A 32 16.30 -15.97 -1.80
N TYR A 33 16.06 -16.09 -3.11
CA TYR A 33 17.12 -16.12 -4.11
C TYR A 33 17.99 -14.85 -4.08
N LEU A 34 17.36 -13.67 -3.99
CA LEU A 34 18.04 -12.38 -3.89
C LEU A 34 18.95 -12.32 -2.66
N ASN A 35 18.50 -12.81 -1.51
CA ASN A 35 19.29 -12.84 -0.27
C ASN A 35 20.50 -13.78 -0.37
N GLU A 36 20.36 -14.89 -1.09
CA GLU A 36 21.43 -15.88 -1.28
C GLU A 36 22.46 -15.46 -2.33
N HIS A 37 22.02 -14.83 -3.42
CA HIS A 37 22.85 -14.58 -4.61
C HIS A 37 23.22 -13.10 -4.80
N GLY A 38 22.58 -12.19 -4.07
CA GLY A 38 22.81 -10.74 -4.14
C GLY A 38 22.22 -10.05 -5.39
N GLY A 39 21.39 -10.75 -6.16
CA GLY A 39 20.78 -10.26 -7.40
C GLY A 39 19.69 -11.20 -7.92
N VAL A 40 18.98 -10.79 -8.96
CA VAL A 40 17.92 -11.60 -9.61
C VAL A 40 18.43 -12.36 -10.83
N ARG A 41 19.66 -12.10 -11.27
CA ARG A 41 20.25 -12.79 -12.41
C ARG A 41 20.36 -14.30 -12.17
N GLY A 42 19.75 -15.08 -13.05
CA GLY A 42 19.77 -16.54 -12.99
C GLY A 42 18.64 -17.15 -12.17
N PHE A 43 17.66 -16.36 -11.74
CA PHE A 43 16.47 -16.86 -11.06
C PHE A 43 15.76 -17.93 -11.91
N PRO A 44 15.54 -19.15 -11.38
CA PRO A 44 14.99 -20.25 -12.16
C PRO A 44 13.51 -20.02 -12.47
N GLY A 45 13.13 -20.23 -13.74
CA GLY A 45 11.75 -20.12 -14.20
C GLY A 45 11.34 -18.74 -14.69
N ALA A 46 12.21 -17.73 -14.62
CA ALA A 46 11.96 -16.40 -15.18
C ALA A 46 12.93 -16.05 -16.30
N THR A 47 12.51 -15.13 -17.19
CA THR A 47 13.39 -14.55 -18.21
C THR A 47 14.11 -13.35 -17.62
N TYR A 48 15.43 -13.35 -17.69
CA TYR A 48 16.25 -12.24 -17.20
C TYR A 48 16.48 -11.17 -18.29
N ILE A 49 16.35 -9.91 -17.90
CA ILE A 49 16.59 -8.72 -18.70
C ILE A 49 17.72 -7.93 -18.04
N ALA A 50 18.82 -7.71 -18.77
CA ALA A 50 19.98 -7.02 -18.20
C ALA A 50 19.71 -5.54 -17.88
N ASN A 51 18.94 -4.85 -18.73
CA ASN A 51 18.54 -3.47 -18.48
C ASN A 51 17.20 -3.46 -17.74
N GLY A 52 17.26 -3.35 -16.41
CA GLY A 52 16.06 -3.37 -15.56
C GLY A 52 15.02 -2.29 -15.91
N ALA A 53 15.43 -1.18 -16.52
CA ALA A 53 14.50 -0.13 -16.94
C ALA A 53 13.51 -0.60 -18.02
N ASP A 54 13.89 -1.57 -18.86
CA ASP A 54 13.06 -2.07 -19.96
C ASP A 54 11.85 -2.86 -19.44
N VAL A 55 11.86 -3.29 -18.17
CA VAL A 55 10.72 -3.97 -17.56
C VAL A 55 9.52 -3.05 -17.38
N MET A 56 9.76 -1.73 -17.22
CA MET A 56 8.68 -0.74 -17.07
C MET A 56 7.84 -0.57 -18.34
N GLU A 57 8.38 -0.98 -19.49
CA GLU A 57 7.74 -0.90 -20.80
C GLU A 57 6.99 -2.19 -21.16
N GLN A 58 7.00 -3.21 -20.29
CA GLN A 58 6.26 -4.46 -20.48
C GLN A 58 4.76 -4.25 -20.25
N ASP A 59 3.96 -5.02 -20.99
CA ASP A 59 2.50 -5.00 -20.85
C ASP A 59 2.07 -5.42 -19.44
N CYS A 60 1.40 -4.53 -18.72
CA CYS A 60 0.93 -4.74 -17.36
C CYS A 60 -0.25 -3.83 -17.04
N ASP A 61 -1.11 -4.27 -16.11
CA ASP A 61 -2.22 -3.44 -15.64
C ASP A 61 -1.74 -2.36 -14.65
N ILE A 62 -0.85 -2.74 -13.74
CA ILE A 62 -0.36 -1.92 -12.63
C ILE A 62 1.17 -1.91 -12.63
N LEU A 63 1.75 -0.72 -12.66
CA LEU A 63 3.19 -0.51 -12.50
C LEU A 63 3.48 0.15 -11.15
N ILE A 64 4.43 -0.42 -10.39
CA ILE A 64 4.79 0.07 -9.05
C ILE A 64 6.29 0.45 -9.03
N PRO A 65 6.64 1.69 -9.40
CA PRO A 65 8.01 2.17 -9.26
C PRO A 65 8.38 2.32 -7.77
N ALA A 66 9.32 1.49 -7.30
CA ALA A 66 9.73 1.40 -5.89
C ALA A 66 11.25 1.55 -5.68
N ALA A 67 11.97 2.09 -6.68
CA ALA A 67 13.45 2.18 -6.68
C ALA A 67 13.97 3.61 -6.44
N PHE A 68 14.16 4.38 -7.52
CA PHE A 68 14.73 5.73 -7.48
C PHE A 68 13.73 6.78 -7.98
N GLU A 69 14.03 8.05 -7.68
CA GLU A 69 13.33 9.20 -8.26
C GLU A 69 13.59 9.33 -9.78
N GLY A 70 12.64 9.92 -10.50
CA GLY A 70 12.79 10.27 -11.92
C GLY A 70 12.99 9.10 -12.89
N VAL A 71 12.77 7.85 -12.45
CA VAL A 71 12.88 6.65 -13.30
C VAL A 71 11.89 6.66 -14.47
N ILE A 72 10.77 7.34 -14.32
CA ILE A 72 9.80 7.59 -15.38
C ILE A 72 9.92 9.06 -15.82
N ASN A 73 10.40 9.26 -17.03
CA ASN A 73 10.70 10.57 -17.59
C ASN A 73 10.29 10.66 -19.06
N LEU A 74 10.49 11.82 -19.69
CA LEU A 74 10.07 12.06 -21.08
C LEU A 74 10.67 11.06 -22.08
N SER A 75 11.78 10.39 -21.75
CA SER A 75 12.40 9.40 -22.64
C SER A 75 11.66 8.07 -22.67
N ASN A 76 10.85 7.71 -21.67
CA ASN A 76 10.17 6.40 -21.58
C ASN A 76 8.66 6.45 -21.32
N ALA A 77 8.11 7.57 -20.83
CA ALA A 77 6.69 7.70 -20.47
C ALA A 77 5.72 7.29 -21.59
N ASP A 78 6.08 7.55 -22.85
CA ASP A 78 5.26 7.20 -24.00
C ASP A 78 5.19 5.69 -24.25
N ARG A 79 6.22 4.93 -23.85
CA ARG A 79 6.31 3.48 -24.05
C ARG A 79 5.72 2.65 -22.90
N ILE A 80 5.39 3.26 -21.76
CA ILE A 80 4.80 2.57 -20.62
C ILE A 80 3.32 2.26 -20.92
N PRO A 81 2.89 0.98 -20.95
CA PRO A 81 1.51 0.61 -21.28
C PRO A 81 0.56 0.63 -20.06
N ALA A 82 1.10 0.75 -18.84
CA ALA A 82 0.34 0.61 -17.60
C ALA A 82 -0.86 1.56 -17.50
N ARG A 83 -1.99 0.99 -17.07
CA ARG A 83 -3.25 1.74 -16.86
C ARG A 83 -3.29 2.41 -15.49
N LEU A 84 -2.60 1.84 -14.51
CA LEU A 84 -2.43 2.37 -13.17
C LEU A 84 -0.95 2.40 -12.80
N ILE A 85 -0.47 3.52 -12.28
CA ILE A 85 0.86 3.63 -11.69
C ILE A 85 0.72 3.99 -10.22
N VAL A 86 1.40 3.25 -9.34
CA VAL A 86 1.42 3.49 -7.89
C VAL A 86 2.83 3.88 -7.47
N GLU A 87 3.02 5.15 -7.13
CA GLU A 87 4.34 5.68 -6.78
C GLU A 87 4.79 5.24 -5.39
N ALA A 88 5.42 4.07 -5.29
CA ALA A 88 5.96 3.59 -4.02
C ALA A 88 7.27 4.30 -3.62
N ALA A 89 8.08 4.72 -4.60
CA ALA A 89 9.23 5.58 -4.39
C ALA A 89 8.82 7.06 -4.21
N ASN A 90 9.73 7.89 -3.71
CA ASN A 90 9.56 9.35 -3.70
C ASN A 90 9.90 9.92 -5.09
N GLY A 91 8.96 10.65 -5.70
CA GLY A 91 9.13 11.31 -6.99
C GLY A 91 9.58 10.44 -8.16
N PRO A 92 9.06 9.22 -8.40
CA PRO A 92 9.52 8.35 -9.48
C PRO A 92 9.15 8.88 -10.87
N ILE A 93 8.12 9.74 -10.98
CA ILE A 93 7.64 10.31 -12.24
C ILE A 93 8.01 11.79 -12.30
N THR A 94 8.71 12.20 -13.36
CA THR A 94 8.97 13.63 -13.62
C THR A 94 7.70 14.36 -14.08
N ALA A 95 7.61 15.67 -13.82
CA ALA A 95 6.43 16.47 -14.19
C ALA A 95 6.03 16.37 -15.68
N GLY A 96 7.02 16.33 -16.59
CA GLY A 96 6.75 16.17 -18.02
C GLY A 96 6.21 14.78 -18.37
N ALA A 97 6.70 13.73 -17.68
CA ALA A 97 6.20 12.37 -17.88
C ALA A 97 4.78 12.18 -17.32
N ASP A 98 4.47 12.81 -16.19
CA ASP A 98 3.14 12.81 -15.58
C ASP A 98 2.07 13.31 -16.59
N GLU A 99 2.35 14.42 -17.29
CA GLU A 99 1.45 14.95 -18.32
C GLU A 99 1.27 13.99 -19.52
N VAL A 100 2.34 13.32 -19.96
CA VAL A 100 2.28 12.32 -21.03
C VAL A 100 1.42 11.13 -20.62
N LEU A 101 1.64 10.58 -19.44
CA LEU A 101 0.90 9.43 -18.91
C LEU A 101 -0.57 9.75 -18.69
N ARG A 102 -0.89 10.91 -18.12
CA ARG A 102 -2.29 11.33 -17.92
C ARG A 102 -3.02 11.54 -19.23
N ARG A 103 -2.37 12.09 -20.26
CA ARG A 103 -2.98 12.22 -21.61
C ARG A 103 -3.28 10.87 -22.25
N LYS A 104 -2.52 9.82 -21.91
CA LYS A 104 -2.79 8.44 -22.32
C LYS A 104 -3.93 7.78 -21.52
N GLY A 105 -4.45 8.44 -20.49
CA GLY A 105 -5.48 7.90 -19.60
C GLY A 105 -4.96 7.05 -18.46
N THR A 106 -3.65 7.04 -18.21
CA THR A 106 -3.06 6.36 -17.06
C THR A 106 -3.43 7.08 -15.77
N VAL A 107 -3.96 6.34 -14.79
CA VAL A 107 -4.21 6.84 -13.44
C VAL A 107 -2.93 6.74 -12.62
N ILE A 108 -2.56 7.82 -11.94
CA ILE A 108 -1.36 7.87 -11.10
C ILE A 108 -1.79 8.06 -9.65
N ILE A 109 -1.44 7.11 -8.79
CA ILE A 109 -1.56 7.25 -7.34
C ILE A 109 -0.27 7.91 -6.83
N PRO A 110 -0.34 9.15 -6.32
CA PRO A 110 0.85 9.94 -6.03
C PRO A 110 1.62 9.40 -4.82
N ASP A 111 2.93 9.60 -4.85
CA ASP A 111 3.90 9.20 -3.84
C ASP A 111 3.52 9.65 -2.43
N MET A 112 3.14 10.92 -2.28
CA MET A 112 2.74 11.54 -1.03
C MET A 112 1.58 10.84 -0.31
N TYR A 113 0.82 10.02 -1.05
CA TYR A 113 -0.19 9.13 -0.49
C TYR A 113 0.31 7.68 -0.45
N ALA A 114 0.75 7.13 -1.58
CA ALA A 114 1.07 5.70 -1.71
C ALA A 114 2.15 5.22 -0.73
N ASN A 115 3.17 6.05 -0.45
CA ASN A 115 4.26 5.69 0.44
C ASN A 115 4.06 6.16 1.90
N ALA A 116 2.98 6.88 2.19
CA ALA A 116 2.69 7.45 3.52
C ALA A 116 2.43 6.39 4.60
N GLY A 117 2.21 5.13 4.20
CA GLY A 117 2.04 4.03 5.14
C GLY A 117 3.26 3.81 6.05
N GLY A 118 4.47 4.02 5.53
CA GLY A 118 5.70 3.92 6.34
C GLY A 118 5.71 4.95 7.48
N VAL A 119 5.44 6.21 7.17
CA VAL A 119 5.38 7.31 8.15
C VAL A 119 4.25 7.10 9.16
N THR A 120 3.10 6.59 8.70
CA THR A 120 1.94 6.29 9.56
C THR A 120 2.28 5.23 10.61
N VAL A 121 2.93 4.13 10.20
CA VAL A 121 3.32 3.08 11.14
C VAL A 121 4.45 3.53 12.06
N SER A 122 5.41 4.35 11.58
CA SER A 122 6.43 4.98 12.44
C SER A 122 5.80 5.90 13.49
N TYR A 123 4.73 6.62 13.16
CA TYR A 123 3.99 7.40 14.13
C TYR A 123 3.34 6.52 15.21
N PHE A 124 2.73 5.38 14.83
CA PHE A 124 2.20 4.43 15.81
C PHE A 124 3.29 3.85 16.72
N GLU A 125 4.48 3.57 16.18
CA GLU A 125 5.64 3.15 16.97
C GLU A 125 6.05 4.23 17.98
N TRP A 126 6.11 5.50 17.56
CA TRP A 126 6.44 6.62 18.44
C TRP A 126 5.42 6.77 19.58
N VAL A 127 4.12 6.73 19.29
CA VAL A 127 3.06 6.79 20.31
C VAL A 127 3.16 5.63 21.29
N LYS A 128 3.40 4.42 20.81
CA LYS A 128 3.63 3.24 21.65
C LYS A 128 4.81 3.47 22.60
N ASN A 129 5.94 3.94 22.07
CA ASN A 129 7.16 4.17 22.85
C ASN A 129 6.95 5.21 23.95
N LEU A 130 6.19 6.28 23.69
CA LEU A 130 5.81 7.27 24.70
C LEU A 130 4.90 6.70 25.80
N SER A 131 3.96 5.81 25.43
CA SER A 131 3.01 5.24 26.38
C SER A 131 3.61 4.14 27.26
N HIS A 132 4.74 3.56 26.87
CA HIS A 132 5.35 2.37 27.49
C HIS A 132 4.39 1.16 27.64
N ILE A 133 3.29 1.13 26.89
CA ILE A 133 2.26 0.10 26.96
C ILE A 133 2.04 -0.47 25.55
N ARG A 134 1.91 -1.80 25.45
CA ARG A 134 1.52 -2.43 24.19
C ARG A 134 0.06 -2.12 23.88
N PHE A 135 -0.24 -1.80 22.62
CA PHE A 135 -1.61 -1.62 22.18
C PHE A 135 -2.48 -2.83 22.55
N GLY A 136 -3.72 -2.57 22.98
CA GLY A 136 -4.67 -3.61 23.39
C GLY A 136 -4.39 -4.27 24.75
N ARG A 137 -3.21 -4.09 25.37
CA ARG A 137 -2.83 -4.80 26.62
C ARG A 137 -3.84 -4.64 27.75
N MET A 138 -4.41 -3.45 27.93
CA MET A 138 -5.36 -3.18 29.01
C MET A 138 -6.78 -3.68 28.70
N GLN A 139 -7.13 -3.82 27.43
CA GLN A 139 -8.51 -4.11 26.99
C GLN A 139 -8.74 -5.58 26.66
N ARG A 140 -7.68 -6.32 26.29
CA ARG A 140 -7.75 -7.69 25.77
C ARG A 140 -8.61 -8.64 26.60
N ARG A 141 -8.37 -8.72 27.92
CA ARG A 141 -9.14 -9.61 28.81
C ARG A 141 -10.60 -9.21 28.96
N ALA A 142 -10.89 -7.91 28.96
CA ALA A 142 -12.26 -7.41 29.05
C ALA A 142 -13.04 -7.70 27.75
N GLU A 143 -12.38 -7.59 26.60
CA GLU A 143 -12.95 -7.88 25.29
C GLU A 143 -13.19 -9.38 25.09
N GLU A 144 -12.20 -10.22 25.43
CA GLU A 144 -12.32 -11.69 25.51
C GLU A 144 -13.53 -12.11 26.36
N ALA A 145 -13.69 -11.54 27.55
CA ALA A 145 -14.80 -11.86 28.45
C ALA A 145 -16.16 -11.45 27.88
N LYS A 146 -16.25 -10.27 27.24
CA LYS A 146 -17.48 -9.79 26.59
C LYS A 146 -17.86 -10.67 25.39
N GLN A 147 -16.88 -11.06 24.58
CA GLN A 147 -17.08 -11.95 23.43
C GLN A 147 -17.54 -13.34 23.87
N GLN A 148 -16.97 -13.87 24.96
CA GLN A 148 -17.40 -15.14 25.54
C GLN A 148 -18.87 -15.09 25.98
N MET A 149 -19.28 -14.04 26.71
CA MET A 149 -20.68 -13.89 27.13
C MET A 149 -21.65 -13.89 25.94
N LEU A 150 -21.28 -13.29 24.81
CA LEU A 150 -22.11 -13.30 23.60
C LEU A 150 -22.20 -14.68 22.97
N ILE A 151 -21.09 -15.43 22.93
CA ILE A 151 -21.09 -16.82 22.44
C ILE A 151 -22.00 -17.68 23.32
N ASP A 152 -21.85 -17.60 24.63
CA ASP A 152 -22.60 -18.42 25.58
C ASP A 152 -24.11 -18.19 25.44
N GLU A 153 -24.54 -16.93 25.30
CA GLU A 153 -25.95 -16.59 25.10
C GLU A 153 -26.49 -17.09 23.75
N LEU A 154 -25.70 -16.95 22.67
CA LEU A 154 -26.10 -17.43 21.34
C LEU A 154 -26.20 -18.96 21.28
N GLU A 155 -25.29 -19.69 21.93
CA GLU A 155 -25.36 -21.16 22.02
C GLU A 155 -26.56 -21.60 22.86
N ALA A 156 -26.85 -20.89 23.95
CA ALA A 156 -28.04 -21.14 24.77
C ALA A 156 -29.34 -20.91 23.99
N MET A 157 -29.42 -19.84 23.18
CA MET A 157 -30.59 -19.53 22.36
C MET A 157 -30.78 -20.49 21.18
N THR A 158 -29.70 -20.90 20.53
CA THR A 158 -29.74 -21.73 19.31
C THR A 158 -29.72 -23.23 19.60
N GLY A 159 -29.33 -23.63 20.82
CA GLY A 159 -29.13 -25.03 21.21
C GLY A 159 -28.01 -25.74 20.44
N SER A 160 -27.19 -24.99 19.72
CA SER A 160 -26.14 -25.50 18.84
C SER A 160 -24.81 -24.81 19.17
N ASN A 161 -23.72 -25.58 19.19
CA ASN A 161 -22.40 -25.03 19.47
C ASN A 161 -21.75 -24.46 18.20
N PHE A 162 -21.06 -23.34 18.33
CA PHE A 162 -20.13 -22.85 17.31
C PHE A 162 -18.91 -23.77 17.20
N SER A 163 -18.32 -23.85 16.01
CA SER A 163 -17.08 -24.58 15.80
C SER A 163 -15.93 -24.03 16.65
N ASP A 164 -15.04 -24.91 17.10
CA ASP A 164 -13.84 -24.51 17.86
C ASP A 164 -12.94 -23.53 17.08
N ALA A 165 -12.90 -23.68 15.76
CA ALA A 165 -12.19 -22.76 14.87
C ALA A 165 -12.77 -21.34 14.93
N PHE A 166 -14.10 -21.21 14.95
CA PHE A 166 -14.77 -19.92 15.09
C PHE A 166 -14.55 -19.33 16.48
N LYS A 167 -14.74 -20.12 17.55
CA LYS A 167 -14.55 -19.66 18.93
C LYS A 167 -13.12 -19.14 19.15
N SER A 168 -12.12 -19.88 18.69
CA SER A 168 -10.70 -19.51 18.81
C SER A 168 -10.39 -18.19 18.11
N ARG A 169 -10.93 -17.96 16.90
CA ARG A 169 -10.75 -16.71 16.16
C ARG A 169 -11.51 -15.54 16.76
N TYR A 170 -12.75 -15.77 17.21
CA TYR A 170 -13.61 -14.71 17.73
C TYR A 170 -13.19 -14.24 19.12
N LEU A 171 -12.71 -15.15 19.97
CA LEU A 171 -12.23 -14.84 21.31
C LEU A 171 -10.81 -14.27 21.31
N GLN A 172 -10.03 -14.39 20.24
CA GLN A 172 -8.77 -13.69 20.15
C GLN A 172 -9.04 -12.18 20.05
N GLY A 173 -8.88 -11.47 21.17
CA GLY A 173 -8.86 -10.01 21.18
C GLY A 173 -7.78 -9.47 20.23
N SER A 174 -7.98 -8.26 19.72
CA SER A 174 -7.12 -7.65 18.70
C SER A 174 -5.66 -7.66 19.13
N ASP A 175 -4.81 -8.35 18.37
CA ASP A 175 -3.37 -8.30 18.59
C ASP A 175 -2.80 -6.95 18.12
N GLU A 176 -1.58 -6.65 18.55
CA GLU A 176 -0.92 -5.38 18.22
C GLU A 176 -0.79 -5.20 16.70
N LEU A 177 -0.53 -6.29 15.98
CA LEU A 177 -0.41 -6.29 14.53
C LEU A 177 -1.74 -5.93 13.85
N THR A 178 -2.86 -6.48 14.32
CA THR A 178 -4.21 -6.19 13.83
C THR A 178 -4.58 -4.74 14.10
N LEU A 179 -4.23 -4.21 15.27
CA LEU A 179 -4.48 -2.80 15.59
C LEU A 179 -3.69 -1.86 14.68
N VAL A 180 -2.41 -2.16 14.42
CA VAL A 180 -1.58 -1.39 13.49
C VAL A 180 -2.11 -1.47 12.07
N ARG A 181 -2.46 -2.68 11.58
CA ARG A 181 -3.04 -2.90 10.25
C ARG A 181 -4.37 -2.16 10.07
N SER A 182 -5.24 -2.24 11.07
CA SER A 182 -6.55 -1.55 11.07
C SER A 182 -6.38 -0.03 11.07
N GLY A 183 -5.52 0.51 11.94
CA GLY A 183 -5.24 1.94 11.98
C GLY A 183 -4.60 2.47 10.70
N LEU A 184 -3.74 1.66 10.07
CA LEU A 184 -3.16 1.98 8.77
C LEU A 184 -4.22 1.98 7.66
N ASP A 185 -5.07 0.95 7.57
CA ASP A 185 -6.16 0.88 6.58
C ASP A 185 -7.11 2.07 6.72
N ASP A 186 -7.52 2.41 7.94
CA ASP A 186 -8.41 3.56 8.21
C ASP A 186 -7.77 4.89 7.78
N THR A 187 -6.48 5.09 8.11
CA THR A 187 -5.73 6.30 7.73
C THR A 187 -5.64 6.41 6.21
N MET A 188 -5.27 5.33 5.52
CA MET A 188 -5.13 5.31 4.06
C MET A 188 -6.48 5.54 3.37
N ARG A 189 -7.54 4.86 3.80
CA ARG A 189 -8.90 5.05 3.27
C ARG A 189 -9.38 6.48 3.44
N THR A 190 -9.21 7.05 4.63
CA THR A 190 -9.63 8.42 4.93
C THR A 190 -8.88 9.44 4.08
N ALA A 191 -7.55 9.28 3.93
CA ALA A 191 -6.75 10.14 3.08
C ALA A 191 -7.18 10.03 1.60
N TYR A 192 -7.41 8.81 1.10
CA TYR A 192 -7.90 8.61 -0.26
C TYR A 192 -9.27 9.26 -0.50
N GLN A 193 -10.23 9.09 0.41
CA GLN A 193 -11.55 9.69 0.27
C GLN A 193 -11.46 11.22 0.21
N ALA A 194 -10.65 11.84 1.06
CA ALA A 194 -10.44 13.29 1.02
C ALA A 194 -9.88 13.77 -0.32
N MET A 195 -8.92 13.05 -0.90
CA MET A 195 -8.39 13.36 -2.23
C MET A 195 -9.42 13.12 -3.33
N ARG A 196 -10.16 12.01 -3.26
CA ARG A 196 -11.21 11.64 -4.21
C ARG A 196 -12.32 12.69 -4.26
N GLU A 197 -12.74 13.20 -3.12
CA GLU A 197 -13.75 14.27 -3.02
C GLU A 197 -13.27 15.54 -3.72
N VAL A 198 -12.00 15.92 -3.54
CA VAL A 198 -11.41 17.07 -4.25
C VAL A 198 -11.31 16.80 -5.75
N TRP A 199 -10.85 15.62 -6.14
CA TRP A 199 -10.67 15.25 -7.55
C TRP A 199 -12.00 15.19 -8.32
N HIS A 200 -13.05 14.60 -7.75
CA HIS A 200 -14.34 14.47 -8.44
C HIS A 200 -15.35 15.58 -8.11
N GLY A 201 -15.12 16.35 -7.05
CA GLY A 201 -15.99 17.45 -6.64
C GLY A 201 -15.64 18.79 -7.27
N ARG A 202 -14.44 18.92 -7.87
CA ARG A 202 -13.96 20.17 -8.46
C ARG A 202 -13.70 20.02 -9.96
N ASN A 203 -14.16 21.00 -10.73
CA ASN A 203 -13.97 21.01 -12.19
C ASN A 203 -12.55 21.44 -12.62
N ASP A 204 -11.77 22.06 -11.73
CA ASP A 204 -10.41 22.54 -11.99
C ASP A 204 -9.31 21.53 -11.57
N VAL A 205 -9.71 20.37 -11.04
CA VAL A 205 -8.78 19.32 -10.60
C VAL A 205 -8.96 18.09 -11.47
N HIS A 206 -7.91 17.71 -12.20
CA HIS A 206 -7.99 16.64 -13.19
C HIS A 206 -7.21 15.39 -12.81
N ASP A 207 -6.46 15.42 -11.71
CA ASP A 207 -5.62 14.32 -11.27
C ASP A 207 -5.50 14.22 -9.74
N LEU A 208 -5.16 13.03 -9.27
CA LEU A 208 -5.03 12.72 -7.85
C LEU A 208 -3.83 13.43 -7.20
N ARG A 209 -2.74 13.71 -7.93
CA ARG A 209 -1.58 14.41 -7.37
C ARG A 209 -1.94 15.84 -6.99
N THR A 210 -2.61 16.55 -7.87
CA THR A 210 -3.11 17.90 -7.61
C THR A 210 -4.13 17.90 -6.47
N ALA A 211 -5.04 16.93 -6.45
CA ALA A 211 -5.99 16.77 -5.35
C ALA A 211 -5.28 16.56 -4.00
N ALA A 212 -4.23 15.74 -3.97
CA ALA A 212 -3.42 15.47 -2.79
C ALA A 212 -2.70 16.72 -2.26
N TYR A 213 -2.13 17.54 -3.15
CA TYR A 213 -1.55 18.83 -2.78
C TYR A 213 -2.59 19.81 -2.23
N ILE A 214 -3.77 19.90 -2.86
CA ILE A 214 -4.84 20.78 -2.38
C ILE A 214 -5.28 20.38 -0.96
N VAL A 215 -5.51 19.09 -0.71
CA VAL A 215 -5.87 18.58 0.62
C VAL A 215 -4.78 18.92 1.65
N SER A 216 -3.52 18.67 1.28
CA SER A 216 -2.36 18.90 2.17
C SER A 216 -2.20 20.38 2.51
N ILE A 217 -2.19 21.26 1.51
CA ILE A 217 -2.06 22.71 1.68
C ILE A 217 -3.23 23.25 2.51
N SER A 218 -4.45 22.78 2.26
CA SER A 218 -5.64 23.23 3.01
C SER A 218 -5.54 22.87 4.49
N ARG A 219 -5.09 21.66 4.82
CA ARG A 219 -4.89 21.22 6.21
C ARG A 219 -3.79 22.02 6.91
N VAL A 220 -2.68 22.27 6.22
CA VAL A 220 -1.59 23.10 6.77
C VAL A 220 -2.10 24.52 7.01
N ALA A 221 -2.74 25.15 6.01
CA ALA A 221 -3.26 26.50 6.14
C ALA A 221 -4.27 26.65 7.28
N GLU A 222 -5.14 25.66 7.49
CA GLU A 222 -6.09 25.68 8.61
C GLU A 222 -5.38 25.61 9.97
N SER A 223 -4.31 24.83 10.09
CA SER A 223 -3.47 24.81 11.30
C SER A 223 -2.86 26.18 11.60
N TYR A 224 -2.35 26.88 10.57
CA TYR A 224 -1.81 28.24 10.74
C TYR A 224 -2.89 29.25 11.19
N LYS A 225 -4.09 29.19 10.59
CA LYS A 225 -5.21 30.05 11.00
C LYS A 225 -5.61 29.83 12.46
N VAL A 226 -5.65 28.59 12.92
CA VAL A 226 -5.95 28.25 14.33
C VAL A 226 -4.90 28.84 15.28
N LEU A 227 -3.64 28.93 14.82
CA LEU A 227 -2.54 29.57 15.55
C LEU A 227 -2.54 31.11 15.45
N GLY A 228 -3.44 31.70 14.65
CA GLY A 228 -3.56 33.15 14.48
C GLY A 228 -2.47 33.79 13.60
N ILE A 229 -1.83 32.99 12.74
CA ILE A 229 -0.83 33.42 11.75
C ILE A 229 -1.43 33.27 10.35
#